data_AF-A0A6T6NV12-F1
#
_entry.id   AF-A0A6T6NV12-F1
#
_cell.length_a   1.000
_cell.length_b   1.000
_cell.length_c   1.000
_cell.angle_alpha   90.00
_cell.angle_beta   90.00
_cell.angle_gamma   90.00
#
_symmetry.space_group_name_H-M   'P 1'
#
loop_
_entity.id
_entity.type
_entity.pdbx_description
1 polymer ?
#
loop_
_entity_poly.entity_id
_entity_poly.type
_entity_poly.pdbx_seq_one_letter_code
_entity_poly.pdbx_strand_id
1 'polypeptide(L)'
;MTRFGFVVSNTGLTIARKGMVCGIRQSCAVRKAAPIRMSSSGDSEVLEGPFKGNFGDWYLTKDDVIGVRDYRFALLGAAVSSAIAVAITLGLEKPPLPVVDAFYLLANGFLGLSLWKIHIYMKPMHNLLKVLWGVGMAGAITALFLTGEGLALGSYDQTLWMLATGWTFVAM
;
A
#
# COMPACT_ATOMS: atom_id res chain seq x y z
N MET A 1 -5.98 -38.40 -24.39
CA MET A 1 -5.51 -39.62 -25.07
C MET A 1 -5.49 -39.37 -26.57
N THR A 2 -4.28 -39.30 -27.16
CA THR A 2 -3.86 -39.88 -28.48
C THR A 2 -4.65 -39.50 -29.75
N ARG A 3 -4.08 -39.14 -30.91
CA ARG A 3 -2.80 -39.46 -31.59
C ARG A 3 -2.59 -38.43 -32.72
N PHE A 4 -1.38 -37.90 -32.90
CA PHE A 4 -0.41 -38.22 -33.98
C PHE A 4 -0.86 -38.04 -35.44
N GLY A 5 -0.21 -37.09 -36.12
CA GLY A 5 0.77 -37.44 -37.17
C GLY A 5 0.41 -37.08 -38.62
N PHE A 6 1.19 -36.17 -39.22
CA PHE A 6 1.48 -36.21 -40.66
C PHE A 6 2.91 -35.72 -40.98
N VAL A 7 3.83 -36.69 -41.04
CA VAL A 7 4.72 -37.07 -42.15
C VAL A 7 5.19 -36.01 -43.17
N VAL A 8 6.52 -35.78 -43.15
CA VAL A 8 7.57 -35.84 -44.23
C VAL A 8 7.50 -34.93 -45.48
N SER A 9 8.59 -34.17 -45.72
CA SER A 9 9.42 -34.15 -46.95
C SER A 9 10.62 -33.21 -46.75
N ASN A 10 11.88 -33.66 -46.60
CA ASN A 10 12.89 -34.23 -47.51
C ASN A 10 13.82 -33.20 -48.17
N THR A 11 15.12 -33.50 -48.09
CA THR A 11 16.26 -33.08 -48.93
C THR A 11 16.77 -31.62 -48.91
N GLY A 12 18.03 -31.47 -48.49
CA GLY A 12 18.83 -30.25 -48.66
C GLY A 12 20.24 -30.36 -48.10
N LEU A 13 21.00 -31.35 -48.55
CA LEU A 13 22.43 -31.55 -48.26
C LEU A 13 23.24 -30.37 -48.82
N THR A 14 24.12 -29.73 -48.05
CA THR A 14 25.21 -28.93 -48.63
C THR A 14 26.49 -29.06 -47.81
N ILE A 15 27.58 -29.20 -48.55
CA ILE A 15 28.87 -29.76 -48.20
C ILE A 15 29.80 -28.72 -47.57
N ALA A 16 30.63 -29.22 -46.66
CA ALA A 16 31.84 -28.70 -46.05
C ALA A 16 32.62 -27.59 -46.80
N ARG A 17 33.14 -26.64 -46.01
CA ARG A 17 34.55 -26.19 -46.16
C ARG A 17 35.26 -26.07 -44.81
N LYS A 18 36.37 -26.77 -44.77
CA LYS A 18 37.41 -26.87 -43.76
C LYS A 18 38.25 -25.59 -43.81
N GLY A 19 38.47 -24.95 -42.67
CA GLY A 19 39.39 -23.82 -42.51
C GLY A 19 40.00 -23.88 -41.11
N MET A 20 41.32 -23.93 -41.06
CA MET A 20 42.15 -24.43 -39.97
C MET A 20 43.01 -23.28 -39.39
N VAL A 21 43.44 -23.45 -38.14
CA VAL A 21 44.61 -22.88 -37.44
C VAL A 21 44.51 -21.46 -36.84
N CYS A 22 44.66 -21.36 -35.50
CA CYS A 22 45.88 -20.88 -34.80
C CYS A 22 45.56 -20.15 -33.48
N GLY A 23 46.25 -20.47 -32.38
CA GLY A 23 46.54 -19.47 -31.33
C GLY A 23 46.33 -19.80 -29.85
N ILE A 24 47.27 -20.56 -29.26
CA ILE A 24 48.07 -20.19 -28.07
C ILE A 24 47.39 -20.01 -26.68
N ARG A 25 47.80 -20.90 -25.75
CA ARG A 25 47.98 -20.77 -24.27
C ARG A 25 46.80 -20.27 -23.41
N GLN A 26 46.14 -21.22 -22.75
CA GLN A 26 45.50 -21.02 -21.45
C GLN A 26 46.51 -21.28 -20.32
N SER A 27 46.80 -20.27 -19.50
CA SER A 27 46.85 -20.39 -18.02
C SER A 27 47.21 -19.04 -17.38
N CYS A 28 46.21 -18.37 -16.81
CA CYS A 28 46.38 -17.33 -15.78
C CYS A 28 45.24 -17.49 -14.78
N ALA A 29 45.41 -18.34 -13.78
CA ALA A 29 44.47 -18.49 -12.68
C ALA A 29 44.66 -17.34 -11.67
N VAL A 30 44.01 -16.21 -11.91
CA VAL A 30 43.85 -15.14 -10.92
C VAL A 30 42.75 -15.59 -9.95
N ARG A 31 43.14 -15.99 -8.73
CA ARG A 31 42.18 -16.21 -7.64
C ARG A 31 41.56 -14.85 -7.29
N LYS A 32 40.35 -14.59 -7.81
CA LYS A 32 39.53 -13.45 -7.34
C LYS A 32 39.14 -13.73 -5.90
N ALA A 33 39.67 -12.95 -4.97
CA ALA A 33 39.14 -12.84 -3.62
C ALA A 33 37.67 -12.41 -3.72
N ALA A 34 36.78 -13.12 -3.04
CA ALA A 34 35.37 -12.78 -2.98
C ALA A 34 35.22 -11.38 -2.33
N PRO A 35 34.40 -10.47 -2.90
CA PRO A 35 34.13 -9.20 -2.26
C PRO A 35 33.34 -9.45 -0.98
N ILE A 36 33.89 -8.98 0.14
CA ILE A 36 33.19 -8.91 1.43
C ILE A 36 31.96 -8.04 1.23
N ARG A 37 30.77 -8.65 1.31
CA ARG A 37 29.48 -7.97 1.19
C ARG A 37 29.24 -7.19 2.47
N MET A 38 29.64 -5.92 2.48
CA MET A 38 29.37 -5.00 3.58
C MET A 38 27.88 -4.64 3.54
N SER A 39 27.12 -5.11 4.52
CA SER A 39 25.69 -4.83 4.65
C SER A 39 25.50 -3.38 5.12
N SER A 40 25.16 -2.48 4.20
CA SER A 40 24.80 -1.09 4.50
C SER A 40 23.38 -1.03 5.08
N SER A 41 23.29 -1.03 6.40
CA SER A 41 22.08 -0.71 7.15
C SER A 41 21.77 0.78 7.06
N GLY A 42 21.28 1.26 5.91
CA GLY A 42 20.92 2.68 5.75
C GLY A 42 20.49 3.14 4.37
N ASP A 43 20.77 2.39 3.30
CA ASP A 43 20.33 2.74 1.95
C ASP A 43 19.07 1.95 1.61
N SER A 44 17.97 2.66 1.29
CA SER A 44 16.71 2.05 0.85
C SER A 44 16.98 1.16 -0.36
N GLU A 45 16.90 -0.16 -0.16
CA GLU A 45 17.29 -1.14 -1.18
C GLU A 45 16.44 -0.95 -2.43
N VAL A 46 17.12 -0.67 -3.55
CA VAL A 46 16.51 -0.55 -4.87
C VAL A 46 16.13 -1.95 -5.33
N LEU A 47 14.84 -2.18 -5.52
CA LEU A 47 14.27 -3.43 -5.99
C LEU A 47 14.31 -3.53 -7.52
N GLU A 48 13.94 -2.45 -8.21
CA GLU A 48 13.75 -2.46 -9.66
C GLU A 48 13.97 -1.06 -10.27
N GLY A 49 14.39 -1.02 -11.54
CA GLY A 49 14.61 0.21 -12.30
C GLY A 49 15.89 0.18 -13.14
N PRO A 50 16.20 1.26 -13.88
CA PRO A 50 15.49 2.54 -13.89
C PRO A 50 14.18 2.51 -14.70
N PHE A 51 13.14 3.17 -14.18
CA PHE A 51 11.90 3.45 -14.90
C PHE A 51 11.89 4.90 -15.40
N LYS A 52 11.44 5.12 -16.63
CA LYS A 52 11.30 6.46 -17.22
C LYS A 52 10.02 7.13 -16.70
N GLY A 53 10.16 8.18 -15.89
CA GLY A 53 9.05 9.03 -15.45
C GLY A 53 9.03 10.39 -16.17
N ASN A 54 7.90 11.11 -16.04
CA ASN A 54 7.76 12.47 -16.58
C ASN A 54 8.73 13.50 -15.94
N PHE A 55 9.24 13.18 -14.75
CA PHE A 55 10.16 14.02 -13.98
C PHE A 55 11.60 13.48 -13.93
N GLY A 56 11.93 12.49 -14.77
CA GLY A 56 13.23 11.83 -14.80
C GLY A 56 13.15 10.34 -14.51
N ASP A 57 14.33 9.70 -14.44
CA ASP A 57 14.44 8.29 -14.09
C ASP A 57 14.19 8.09 -12.60
N TRP A 58 13.39 7.08 -12.26
CA TRP A 58 13.10 6.70 -10.89
C TRP A 58 13.33 5.21 -10.66
N TYR A 59 13.57 4.86 -9.39
CA TYR A 59 13.86 3.50 -8.94
C TYR A 59 12.83 3.09 -7.91
N LEU A 60 12.37 1.84 -7.98
CA LEU A 60 11.45 1.27 -7.00
C LEU A 60 12.25 0.85 -5.77
N THR A 61 11.97 1.44 -4.61
CA THR A 61 12.60 1.08 -3.34
C THR A 61 11.70 0.17 -2.51
N LYS A 62 12.30 -0.62 -1.62
CA LYS A 62 11.53 -1.46 -0.67
C LYS A 62 10.54 -0.65 0.16
N ASP A 63 10.94 0.53 0.61
CA ASP A 63 10.12 1.38 1.48
C ASP A 63 8.85 1.87 0.77
N ASP A 64 8.94 2.19 -0.52
CA ASP A 64 7.78 2.61 -1.32
C ASP A 64 6.76 1.46 -1.44
N VAL A 65 7.23 0.24 -1.72
CA VAL A 65 6.37 -0.95 -1.81
C VAL A 65 5.69 -1.26 -0.47
N ILE A 66 6.42 -1.17 0.64
CA ILE A 66 5.87 -1.40 1.98
C ILE A 66 4.86 -0.30 2.33
N GLY A 67 5.17 0.96 2.02
CA GLY A 67 4.28 2.10 2.25
C GLY A 67 2.94 1.95 1.54
N VAL A 68 2.95 1.62 0.23
CA VAL A 68 1.73 1.40 -0.56
C VAL A 68 0.92 0.22 -0.03
N ARG A 69 1.58 -0.87 0.36
CA ARG A 69 0.91 -2.04 0.92
C ARG A 69 0.21 -1.70 2.24
N ASP A 70 0.92 -1.06 3.16
CA ASP A 70 0.37 -0.68 4.47
C ASP A 70 -0.79 0.31 4.32
N TYR A 71 -0.68 1.28 3.41
CA TYR A 71 -1.76 2.22 3.05
C TYR A 71 -3.03 1.47 2.60
N ARG A 72 -2.90 0.50 1.70
CA ARG A 72 -4.04 -0.28 1.19
C ARG A 72 -4.69 -1.12 2.29
N PHE A 73 -3.90 -1.76 3.14
CA PHE A 73 -4.44 -2.53 4.26
C PHE A 73 -5.14 -1.64 5.29
N ALA A 74 -4.62 -0.45 5.55
CA ALA A 74 -5.29 0.52 6.41
C ALA A 74 -6.65 0.95 5.83
N LEU A 75 -6.73 1.26 4.53
CA LEU A 75 -8.01 1.58 3.89
C LEU A 75 -9.00 0.41 3.91
N LEU A 76 -8.54 -0.82 3.67
CA LEU A 76 -9.37 -2.00 3.80
C LEU A 76 -9.88 -2.17 5.23
N GLY A 77 -9.03 -1.95 6.23
CA GLY A 77 -9.41 -1.97 7.65
C GLY A 77 -10.49 -0.93 7.97
N ALA A 78 -10.33 0.31 7.49
CA ALA A 78 -11.31 1.38 7.67
C ALA A 78 -12.66 1.05 6.99
N ALA A 79 -12.62 0.49 5.79
CA ALA A 79 -13.82 0.08 5.06
C ALA A 79 -14.56 -1.06 5.75
N VAL A 80 -13.82 -2.10 6.19
CA VAL A 80 -14.41 -3.25 6.89
C VAL A 80 -15.03 -2.85 8.23
N SER A 81 -14.34 -2.04 9.03
CA SER A 81 -14.93 -1.61 10.31
C SER A 81 -16.14 -0.70 10.12
N SER A 82 -16.13 0.18 9.12
CA SER A 82 -17.29 1.00 8.76
C SER A 82 -18.46 0.15 8.28
N ALA A 83 -18.19 -0.87 7.45
CA ALA A 83 -19.22 -1.80 6.99
C ALA A 83 -19.83 -2.60 8.15
N ILE A 84 -19.01 -3.04 9.12
CA ILE A 84 -19.50 -3.71 10.34
C ILE A 84 -20.37 -2.76 11.18
N ALA A 85 -19.94 -1.51 11.39
CA ALA A 85 -20.73 -0.51 12.12
C ALA A 85 -22.10 -0.28 11.46
N VAL A 86 -22.13 -0.13 10.13
CA VAL A 86 -23.38 0.01 9.36
C VAL A 86 -24.24 -1.26 9.45
N ALA A 87 -23.63 -2.45 9.31
CA ALA A 87 -24.36 -3.72 9.40
C ALA A 87 -25.00 -3.94 10.77
N ILE A 88 -24.30 -3.58 11.87
CA ILE A 88 -24.85 -3.65 13.24
C ILE A 88 -26.00 -2.65 13.38
N THR A 89 -25.83 -1.43 12.89
CA THR A 89 -26.82 -0.35 13.03
C THR A 89 -28.10 -0.65 12.26
N LEU A 90 -27.99 -1.24 11.05
CA LEU A 90 -29.16 -1.58 10.22
C LEU A 90 -29.76 -2.95 10.53
N GLY A 91 -28.97 -3.88 11.09
CA GLY A 91 -29.38 -5.26 11.33
C GLY A 91 -30.08 -5.50 12.67
N LEU A 92 -30.00 -4.57 13.63
CA LEU A 92 -30.59 -4.69 14.95
C LEU A 92 -31.59 -3.56 15.20
N GLU A 93 -32.75 -3.88 15.77
CA GLU A 93 -33.74 -2.86 16.18
C GLU A 93 -33.19 -1.93 17.28
N LYS A 94 -32.31 -2.46 18.14
CA LYS A 94 -31.63 -1.72 19.21
C LYS A 94 -30.13 -2.00 19.14
N PRO A 95 -29.38 -1.27 18.31
CA PRO A 95 -27.95 -1.49 18.18
C PRO A 95 -27.23 -1.09 19.48
N PRO A 96 -26.23 -1.87 19.93
CA PRO A 96 -25.41 -1.49 21.07
C PRO A 96 -24.51 -0.31 20.70
N LEU A 97 -24.94 0.91 21.03
CA LEU A 97 -24.24 2.16 20.68
C LEU A 97 -22.74 2.17 21.01
N PRO A 98 -22.27 1.69 22.18
CA PRO A 98 -20.84 1.67 22.48
C PRO A 98 -19.99 0.82 21.52
N VAL A 99 -20.58 -0.25 20.97
CA VAL A 99 -19.90 -1.13 20.01
C VAL A 99 -19.81 -0.43 18.66
N VAL A 100 -20.89 0.21 18.22
CA VAL A 100 -20.92 0.98 16.96
C VAL A 100 -19.92 2.13 17.02
N ASP A 101 -19.89 2.87 18.14
CA ASP A 101 -18.97 3.97 18.37
C ASP A 101 -17.50 3.50 18.39
N ALA A 102 -17.23 2.33 18.98
CA ALA A 102 -15.91 1.72 18.95
C ALA A 102 -15.46 1.37 17.52
N PHE A 103 -16.35 0.79 16.70
CA PHE A 103 -16.05 0.52 15.29
C PHE A 103 -15.87 1.79 14.46
N TYR A 104 -16.60 2.86 14.76
CA TYR A 104 -16.42 4.18 14.15
C TYR A 104 -15.04 4.77 14.50
N LEU A 105 -14.65 4.77 15.77
CA LEU A 105 -13.32 5.25 16.19
C LEU A 105 -12.21 4.41 15.57
N LEU A 106 -12.40 3.10 15.48
CA LEU A 106 -11.47 2.17 14.85
C LEU A 106 -11.36 2.43 13.33
N ALA A 107 -12.48 2.72 12.66
CA ALA A 107 -12.48 3.15 11.26
C ALA A 107 -11.65 4.43 11.07
N ASN A 108 -11.89 5.42 11.93
CA ASN A 108 -11.20 6.70 11.88
C ASN A 108 -9.71 6.56 12.22
N GLY A 109 -9.34 5.64 13.11
CA GLY A 109 -7.95 5.30 13.40
C GLY A 109 -7.22 4.69 12.19
N PHE A 110 -7.87 3.76 11.48
CA PHE A 110 -7.32 3.20 10.24
C PHE A 110 -7.22 4.25 9.12
N LEU A 111 -8.17 5.17 9.04
CA LEU A 111 -8.11 6.31 8.12
C LEU A 111 -6.88 7.19 8.40
N GLY A 112 -6.60 7.50 9.67
CA GLY A 112 -5.39 8.22 10.08
C GLY A 112 -4.10 7.48 9.76
N LEU A 113 -4.05 6.17 10.00
CA LEU A 113 -2.90 5.33 9.65
C LEU A 113 -2.62 5.35 8.14
N SER A 114 -3.69 5.31 7.33
CA SER A 114 -3.60 5.42 5.88
C SER A 114 -3.01 6.76 5.44
N LEU A 115 -3.48 7.86 6.03
CA LEU A 115 -2.95 9.21 5.81
C LEU A 115 -1.46 9.32 6.19
N TRP A 116 -0.98 8.59 7.19
CA TRP A 116 0.45 8.61 7.53
C TRP A 116 1.31 7.81 6.56
N LYS A 117 0.78 6.76 5.94
CA LYS A 117 1.52 5.87 5.04
C LYS A 117 1.58 6.38 3.60
N ILE A 118 0.61 7.18 3.17
CA ILE A 118 0.62 7.71 1.81
C ILE A 118 1.76 8.72 1.62
N HIS A 119 2.64 8.44 0.66
CA HIS A 119 3.73 9.35 0.30
C HIS A 119 3.24 10.32 -0.78
N ILE A 120 2.61 11.42 -0.37
CA ILE A 120 2.17 12.49 -1.28
C ILE A 120 3.30 13.50 -1.48
N TYR A 121 3.65 13.78 -2.74
CA TYR A 121 4.67 14.76 -3.11
C TYR A 121 4.35 16.19 -2.61
N MET A 122 3.06 16.57 -2.58
CA MET A 122 2.61 17.84 -2.01
C MET A 122 2.45 17.77 -0.49
N LYS A 123 3.56 18.02 0.21
CA LYS A 123 3.60 18.13 1.68
C LYS A 123 2.53 19.06 2.29
N PRO A 124 2.24 20.27 1.78
CA PRO A 124 1.27 21.15 2.44
C PRO A 124 -0.15 20.58 2.42
N MET A 125 -0.56 19.98 1.31
CA MET A 125 -1.87 19.32 1.18
C MET A 125 -1.95 18.11 2.12
N HIS A 126 -0.91 17.28 2.14
CA HIS A 126 -0.86 16.11 3.02
C HIS A 126 -1.01 16.46 4.51
N ASN A 127 -0.34 17.53 4.94
CA ASN A 127 -0.44 18.00 6.31
C ASN A 127 -1.82 18.58 6.63
N LEU A 128 -2.44 19.28 5.69
CA LEU A 128 -3.81 19.78 5.85
C LEU A 128 -4.80 18.63 6.10
N LEU A 129 -4.72 17.55 5.31
CA LEU A 129 -5.60 16.38 5.51
C LEU A 129 -5.38 15.74 6.89
N LYS A 130 -4.13 15.61 7.35
CA LYS A 130 -3.84 15.09 8.70
C LYS A 130 -4.42 15.98 9.81
N VAL A 131 -4.37 17.30 9.64
CA VAL A 131 -4.95 18.25 10.60
C VAL A 131 -6.47 18.14 10.60
N LEU A 132 -7.11 18.12 9.43
CA LEU A 132 -8.57 17.99 9.32
C LEU A 132 -9.05 16.67 9.92
N TRP A 133 -8.36 15.56 9.61
CA TRP A 133 -8.59 14.27 10.25
C TRP A 133 -8.44 14.34 11.77
N GLY A 134 -7.36 14.94 12.26
CA GLY A 134 -7.09 15.08 13.69
C GLY A 134 -8.15 15.91 14.42
N VAL A 135 -8.62 17.00 13.81
CA VAL A 135 -9.72 17.81 14.34
C VAL A 135 -11.01 17.00 14.39
N GLY A 136 -11.32 16.26 13.33
CA GLY A 136 -12.49 15.39 13.29
C GLY A 136 -12.45 14.27 14.34
N MET A 137 -11.29 13.62 14.50
CA MET A 137 -11.07 12.58 15.51
C MET A 137 -11.18 13.13 16.93
N ALA A 138 -10.57 14.29 17.19
CA ALA A 138 -10.69 14.97 18.47
C ALA A 138 -12.14 15.37 18.77
N GLY A 139 -12.88 15.85 17.76
CA GLY A 139 -14.30 16.14 17.86
C GLY A 139 -15.14 14.92 18.24
N ALA A 140 -14.90 13.77 17.58
CA ALA A 140 -15.58 12.52 17.90
C ALA A 140 -15.30 12.04 19.32
N ILE A 141 -14.04 12.07 19.75
CA ILE A 141 -13.65 11.67 21.11
C ILE A 141 -14.30 12.60 22.14
N THR A 142 -14.26 13.91 21.90
CA THR A 142 -14.84 14.91 22.81
C THR A 142 -16.35 14.74 22.94
N ALA A 143 -17.05 14.49 21.81
CA ALA A 143 -18.47 14.21 21.81
C ALA A 143 -18.80 12.99 22.68
N LEU A 144 -18.07 11.88 22.51
CA LEU A 144 -18.27 10.66 23.30
C LEU A 144 -18.14 10.89 24.81
N PHE A 145 -17.15 11.68 25.23
CA PHE A 145 -16.94 11.97 26.65
C PHE A 145 -17.99 12.91 27.23
N LEU A 146 -18.52 13.85 26.45
CA LEU A 146 -19.43 14.88 26.94
C LEU A 146 -20.91 14.52 26.84
N THR A 147 -21.32 13.76 25.82
CA THR A 147 -22.74 13.39 25.65
C THR A 147 -23.10 12.13 26.44
N GLY A 148 -22.19 11.15 26.55
CA GLY A 148 -22.43 9.89 27.28
C GLY A 148 -23.50 8.96 26.68
N GLU A 149 -24.29 9.44 25.73
CA GLU A 149 -25.42 8.73 25.09
C GLU A 149 -25.05 8.06 23.76
N GLY A 150 -23.77 8.12 23.38
CA GLY A 150 -23.23 7.58 22.13
C GLY A 150 -23.08 8.64 21.04
N LEU A 151 -22.15 8.41 20.10
CA LEU A 151 -21.76 9.42 19.11
C LEU A 151 -22.90 9.74 18.14
N ALA A 152 -23.63 8.72 17.70
CA ALA A 152 -24.74 8.87 16.76
C ALA A 152 -25.91 9.66 17.35
N LEU A 153 -26.28 9.35 18.60
CA LEU A 153 -27.40 10.02 19.29
C LEU A 153 -27.01 11.46 19.65
N GLY A 154 -25.82 11.67 20.21
CA GLY A 154 -25.32 13.01 20.54
C GLY A 154 -25.16 13.92 19.31
N SER A 155 -24.83 13.37 18.14
CA SER A 155 -24.75 14.13 16.89
C SER A 155 -26.12 14.50 16.32
N TYR A 156 -27.15 13.70 16.61
CA TYR A 156 -28.53 14.02 16.24
C TYR A 156 -29.09 15.16 17.08
N ASP A 157 -28.85 15.13 18.39
CA ASP A 157 -29.40 16.11 19.32
C ASP A 157 -28.69 17.47 19.27
N GLN A 158 -27.40 17.50 18.91
CA GLN A 158 -26.64 18.74 18.81
C GLN A 158 -25.89 18.85 17.49
N THR A 159 -26.26 19.83 16.68
CA THR A 159 -25.62 20.15 15.38
C THR A 159 -24.11 20.39 15.50
N LEU A 160 -23.64 20.87 16.66
CA LEU A 160 -22.22 21.12 16.91
C LEU A 160 -21.37 19.84 16.83
N TRP A 161 -21.86 18.71 17.37
CA TRP A 161 -21.13 17.44 17.31
C TRP A 161 -21.10 16.86 15.90
N MET A 162 -22.16 17.08 15.12
CA MET A 162 -22.17 16.73 13.69
C MET A 162 -21.14 17.55 12.90
N LEU A 163 -20.98 18.85 13.19
CA LEU A 163 -19.95 19.68 12.58
C LEU A 163 -18.54 19.27 13.03
N ALA A 164 -18.36 18.94 14.32
CA ALA A 164 -17.08 18.53 14.87
C ALA A 164 -16.60 17.21 14.24
N THR A 165 -17.46 16.21 14.13
CA THR A 165 -17.16 14.92 13.49
C THR A 165 -17.09 15.04 11.96
N GLY A 166 -17.78 16.00 11.36
CA GLY A 166 -17.83 16.28 9.91
C GLY A 166 -16.45 16.44 9.25
N TRP A 167 -15.46 16.98 9.97
CA TRP A 167 -14.10 17.14 9.47
C TRP A 167 -13.40 15.83 9.11
N THR A 168 -13.83 14.70 9.70
CA THR A 168 -13.33 13.37 9.31
C THR A 168 -13.68 13.01 7.87
N PHE A 169 -14.87 13.40 7.40
CA PHE A 169 -15.30 13.16 6.02
C PHE A 169 -14.50 13.97 5.01
N VAL A 170 -14.03 15.17 5.40
CA VAL A 170 -13.19 16.00 4.53
C VAL A 170 -11.80 15.37 4.32
N ALA A 171 -11.35 14.53 5.25
CA ALA A 171 -10.05 13.90 5.20
C ALA A 171 -10.03 12.51 4.52
N MET A 172 -11.19 11.97 4.16
CA MET A 172 -11.35 10.68 3.48
C MET A 172 -11.21 10.84 1.96
#